data_AF-M1YXP0-F1
#
_entry.id   AF-M1YXP0-F1
#
_cell.length_a   1.000
_cell.length_b   1.000
_cell.length_c   1.000
_cell.angle_alpha   90.00
_cell.angle_beta   90.00
_cell.angle_gamma   90.00
#
_symmetry.space_group_name_H-M   'P 1'
#
loop_
_entity.id
_entity.type
_entity.pdbx_description
1 polymer ?
#
loop_
_entity_poly.entity_id
_entity_poly.type
_entity_poly.pdbx_seq_one_letter_code
_entity_poly.pdbx_strand_id
1 'polypeptide(L)'
;MPVNDTYLDPKDRAYNPAKTEVVMVRRQVFIDYKKSYGGISPYINGIMGGTRARLLFTFCENAEGHDYGKVLRFQVPRVDCPECYGRTEWAALPGETRFFIDTLSTAVELAGISFKDRLPVTVSWVRAHLPDPEFTELDTLVAGMVDSDDYKKLKRGDELRPVFRDDPIANFSDVMWVRAGTPKKAFPEGYVASKHYPV
;
A
#
# COMPACT_ATOMS: atom_id res chain seq x y z
N MET A 1 13.57 17.81 -19.40
CA MET A 1 15.01 17.57 -19.66
C MET A 1 15.10 16.51 -20.75
N PRO A 2 16.06 16.61 -21.70
CA PRO A 2 16.20 15.59 -22.75
C PRO A 2 16.68 14.26 -22.15
N VAL A 3 16.04 13.17 -22.57
CA VAL A 3 16.40 11.80 -22.20
C VAL A 3 17.52 11.35 -23.13
N ASN A 4 18.62 10.84 -22.58
CA ASN A 4 19.70 10.22 -23.37
C ASN A 4 19.51 8.71 -23.34
N ASP A 5 19.12 8.14 -24.47
CA ASP A 5 18.99 6.70 -24.62
C ASP A 5 20.39 6.07 -24.82
N THR A 6 20.70 5.02 -24.06
CA THR A 6 21.91 4.21 -24.25
C THR A 6 21.52 2.75 -24.38
N TYR A 7 21.95 2.11 -25.47
CA TYR A 7 21.69 0.71 -25.76
C TYR A 7 22.63 -0.20 -24.95
N LEU A 8 22.09 -1.24 -24.29
CA LEU A 8 22.93 -2.24 -23.60
C LEU A 8 23.67 -3.14 -24.60
N ASP A 9 24.93 -3.47 -24.31
CA ASP A 9 25.73 -4.41 -25.08
C ASP A 9 25.14 -5.83 -24.93
N PRO A 10 24.83 -6.55 -26.03
CA PRO A 10 24.36 -7.94 -25.98
C PRO A 10 25.31 -8.92 -25.27
N LYS A 11 26.56 -8.51 -25.00
CA LYS A 11 27.54 -9.29 -24.23
C LYS A 11 27.45 -9.07 -22.71
N ASP A 12 26.60 -8.15 -22.24
CA ASP A 12 26.43 -7.88 -20.81
C ASP A 12 25.74 -9.06 -20.12
N ARG A 13 26.22 -9.45 -18.94
CA ARG A 13 25.70 -10.60 -18.18
C ARG A 13 24.25 -10.41 -17.73
N ALA A 14 23.75 -9.17 -17.69
CA ALA A 14 22.35 -8.86 -17.39
C ALA A 14 21.40 -9.07 -18.59
N TYR A 15 21.94 -9.32 -19.79
CA TYR A 15 21.14 -9.55 -21.00
C TYR A 15 20.57 -10.97 -21.01
N ASN A 16 19.26 -11.10 -20.84
CA ASN A 16 18.55 -12.37 -21.04
C ASN A 16 17.88 -12.30 -22.43
N PRO A 17 18.25 -13.15 -23.40
CA PRO A 17 17.78 -13.00 -24.77
C PRO A 17 16.27 -13.27 -24.84
N ALA A 18 15.48 -12.21 -25.05
CA ALA A 18 14.07 -12.39 -25.38
C ALA A 18 13.94 -12.87 -26.84
N LYS A 19 12.83 -13.54 -27.15
CA LYS A 19 12.55 -14.14 -28.48
C LYS A 19 12.22 -13.10 -29.59
N THR A 20 12.36 -11.81 -29.30
CA THR A 20 12.11 -10.69 -30.21
C THR A 20 13.25 -9.68 -30.10
N GLU A 21 13.46 -8.81 -31.09
CA GLU A 21 14.40 -7.68 -30.96
C GLU A 21 14.01 -6.82 -29.76
N VAL A 22 14.82 -6.86 -28.69
CA VAL A 22 14.62 -6.04 -27.50
C VAL A 22 15.57 -4.86 -27.58
N VAL A 23 15.01 -3.66 -27.67
CA VAL A 23 15.77 -2.43 -27.48
C VAL A 23 15.90 -2.18 -25.98
N MET A 24 17.06 -2.50 -25.43
CA MET A 24 17.37 -2.25 -24.01
C MET A 24 17.86 -0.81 -23.83
N VAL A 25 17.03 0.06 -23.27
CA VAL A 25 17.39 1.46 -22.97
C VAL A 25 17.77 1.61 -21.51
N ARG A 26 19.02 2.02 -21.23
CA ARG A 26 19.43 2.36 -19.87
C ARG A 26 19.01 3.80 -19.56
N ARG A 27 18.02 3.97 -18.67
CA ARG A 27 17.58 5.28 -18.17
C ARG A 27 18.21 5.57 -16.80
N GLN A 28 18.86 6.71 -16.66
CA GLN A 28 19.16 7.27 -15.34
C GLN A 28 17.94 8.05 -14.87
N VAL A 29 17.24 7.50 -13.87
CA VAL A 29 16.06 8.13 -13.28
C VAL A 29 16.40 8.51 -11.84
N PHE A 30 16.24 9.78 -11.52
CA PHE A 30 16.30 10.28 -10.16
C PHE A 30 14.88 10.27 -9.60
N ILE A 31 14.60 9.37 -8.67
CA ILE A 31 13.31 9.27 -8.00
C ILE A 31 13.45 9.88 -6.62
N ASP A 32 12.83 11.04 -6.41
CA ASP A 32 12.69 11.62 -5.08
C ASP A 32 11.59 10.88 -4.32
N TYR A 33 11.96 9.80 -3.62
CA TYR A 33 11.05 9.16 -2.69
C TYR A 33 10.77 10.09 -1.52
N LYS A 34 9.68 10.86 -1.60
CA LYS A 34 9.15 11.58 -0.45
C LYS A 34 8.43 10.62 0.49
N LYS A 35 9.18 9.69 1.09
CA LYS A 35 8.70 8.83 2.19
C LYS A 35 8.96 9.46 3.57
N SER A 36 9.51 10.67 3.62
CA SER A 36 10.06 11.24 4.85
C SER A 36 9.29 12.47 5.34
N TYR A 37 8.66 12.31 6.50
CA TYR A 37 9.07 12.96 7.76
C TYR A 37 9.75 14.33 7.63
N GLY A 38 9.03 15.31 7.10
CA GLY A 38 9.43 16.74 7.05
C GLY A 38 8.32 17.66 6.50
N GLY A 39 7.16 17.09 6.21
CA GLY A 39 5.94 17.71 5.71
C GLY A 39 4.96 16.54 5.49
N ILE A 40 3.84 16.53 6.20
CA ILE A 40 2.98 15.35 6.28
C ILE A 40 2.40 15.07 4.89
N SER A 41 2.74 13.92 4.29
CA SER A 41 2.21 13.54 2.98
C SER A 41 0.68 13.48 3.04
N PRO A 42 -0.04 13.71 1.92
CA PRO A 42 -1.50 13.59 1.92
C PRO A 42 -1.97 12.24 2.46
N TYR A 43 -1.20 11.17 2.22
CA TYR A 43 -1.45 9.84 2.77
C TYR A 43 -1.50 9.82 4.30
N ILE A 44 -0.47 10.35 4.97
CA ILE A 44 -0.42 10.40 6.43
C ILE A 44 -1.48 11.37 6.97
N ASN A 45 -1.71 12.51 6.32
CA ASN A 45 -2.82 13.41 6.68
C ASN A 45 -4.18 12.71 6.61
N GLY A 46 -4.37 11.84 5.61
CA GLY A 46 -5.56 11.02 5.48
C GLY A 46 -5.74 10.07 6.66
N ILE A 47 -4.67 9.39 7.08
CA ILE A 47 -4.67 8.47 8.23
C ILE A 47 -4.90 9.20 9.56
N MET A 48 -4.32 10.40 9.72
CA MET A 48 -4.43 11.22 10.95
C MET A 48 -5.81 11.85 11.17
N GLY A 49 -6.82 11.54 10.35
CA GLY A 49 -8.16 12.11 10.47
C GLY A 49 -8.98 11.58 11.67
N GLY A 50 -8.47 10.63 12.45
CA GLY A 50 -9.19 9.95 13.53
C GLY A 50 -10.50 9.34 13.03
N THR A 51 -11.64 9.75 13.59
CA THR A 51 -12.97 9.32 13.11
C THR A 51 -13.33 9.78 11.69
N ARG A 52 -12.54 10.68 11.08
CA ARG A 52 -12.66 11.11 9.67
C ARG A 52 -11.51 10.60 8.80
N ALA A 53 -10.69 9.69 9.32
CA ALA A 53 -9.54 9.18 8.60
C ALA A 53 -9.93 8.47 7.31
N ARG A 54 -9.11 8.62 6.28
CA ARG A 54 -9.31 7.97 4.99
C ARG A 54 -7.96 7.54 4.44
N LEU A 55 -7.92 6.34 3.87
CA LEU A 55 -6.76 5.88 3.15
C LEU A 55 -6.73 6.53 1.77
N LEU A 56 -5.57 7.04 1.39
CA LEU A 56 -5.34 7.56 0.06
C LEU A 56 -4.52 6.57 -0.77
N PHE A 57 -4.65 6.71 -2.08
CA PHE A 57 -3.82 6.06 -3.08
C PHE A 57 -3.46 7.09 -4.16
N THR A 58 -2.55 6.74 -5.04
CA THR A 58 -2.27 7.53 -6.24
C THR A 58 -2.44 6.71 -7.49
N PHE A 59 -2.81 7.31 -8.61
CA PHE A 59 -2.99 6.59 -9.87
C PHE A 59 -2.33 7.32 -11.04
N CYS A 60 -2.05 6.57 -12.11
CA CYS A 60 -1.55 7.08 -13.38
C CYS A 60 -2.52 6.67 -14.50
N GLU A 61 -3.14 7.65 -15.15
CA GLU A 61 -4.10 7.42 -16.24
C GLU A 61 -3.44 7.14 -17.60
N ASN A 62 -2.12 7.32 -17.72
CA ASN A 62 -1.38 7.16 -18.97
C ASN A 62 -1.23 5.68 -19.38
N ALA A 63 -2.35 5.03 -19.68
CA ALA A 63 -2.44 3.62 -20.03
C ALA A 63 -1.56 3.26 -21.22
N GLU A 64 -1.44 4.14 -22.23
CA GLU A 64 -0.58 3.93 -23.40
C GLU A 64 0.91 3.85 -23.06
N GLY A 65 1.32 4.46 -21.94
CA GLY A 65 2.70 4.44 -21.45
C GLY A 65 3.00 3.26 -20.51
N HIS A 66 2.09 2.30 -20.35
CA HIS A 66 2.21 1.18 -19.42
C HIS A 66 2.29 -0.16 -20.14
N ASP A 67 3.04 -1.12 -19.58
CA ASP A 67 3.35 -2.42 -20.18
C ASP A 67 2.10 -3.22 -20.55
N TYR A 68 1.01 -3.01 -19.81
CA TYR A 68 -0.27 -3.71 -19.99
C TYR A 68 -1.40 -2.82 -20.52
N GLY A 69 -1.13 -1.58 -20.94
CA GLY A 69 -2.17 -0.72 -21.49
C GLY A 69 -3.28 -0.34 -20.50
N LYS A 70 -2.98 -0.29 -19.19
CA LYS A 70 -3.99 -0.10 -18.12
C LYS A 70 -3.66 1.06 -17.19
N VAL A 71 -4.65 1.62 -16.52
CA VAL A 71 -4.44 2.58 -15.42
C VAL A 71 -3.75 1.88 -14.25
N LEU A 72 -2.65 2.47 -13.74
CA LEU A 72 -1.93 1.93 -12.58
C LEU A 72 -2.32 2.66 -11.30
N ARG A 73 -2.49 1.94 -10.20
CA ARG A 73 -3.00 2.44 -8.92
C ARG A 73 -2.10 1.96 -7.78
N PHE A 74 -1.58 2.89 -6.99
CA PHE A 74 -0.53 2.65 -6.01
C PHE A 74 -0.97 3.00 -4.59
N GLN A 75 -0.82 2.01 -3.71
CA GLN A 75 -0.85 2.16 -2.26
C GLN A 75 0.24 1.27 -1.65
N VAL A 76 1.30 1.80 -1.02
CA VAL A 76 1.54 3.20 -0.62
C VAL A 76 1.68 4.14 -1.84
N PRO A 77 1.11 5.36 -1.78
CA PRO A 77 1.20 6.37 -2.83
C PRO A 77 2.62 6.62 -3.36
N ARG A 78 2.69 6.93 -4.65
CA ARG A 78 3.91 7.34 -5.35
C ARG A 78 3.71 8.78 -5.85
N VAL A 79 4.79 9.48 -6.16
CA VAL A 79 4.71 10.80 -6.82
C VAL A 79 4.74 10.62 -8.33
N ASP A 80 5.52 9.63 -8.79
CA ASP A 80 5.74 9.33 -10.20
C ASP A 80 5.42 7.86 -10.50
N CYS A 81 4.89 7.62 -11.70
CA CYS A 81 4.60 6.29 -12.22
C CYS A 81 5.90 5.55 -12.55
N PRO A 82 6.11 4.30 -12.10
CA PRO A 82 7.33 3.55 -12.38
C PRO A 82 7.47 3.12 -13.84
N GLU A 83 6.38 3.08 -14.62
CA GLU A 83 6.39 2.62 -16.02
C GLU A 83 6.59 3.80 -16.97
N CYS A 84 5.72 4.82 -16.89
CA CYS A 84 5.78 5.97 -17.80
C CYS A 84 6.53 7.20 -17.25
N TYR A 85 6.94 7.18 -15.97
CA TYR A 85 7.60 8.31 -15.27
C TYR A 85 6.78 9.62 -15.22
N GLY A 86 5.50 9.55 -15.60
CA GLY A 86 4.55 10.66 -15.44
C GLY A 86 4.17 10.86 -13.98
N ARG A 87 3.73 12.07 -13.64
CA ARG A 87 3.24 12.41 -12.31
C ARG A 87 1.93 11.67 -12.03
N THR A 88 1.81 11.05 -10.86
CA THR A 88 0.58 10.40 -10.42
C THR A 88 -0.35 11.37 -9.70
N GLU A 89 -1.64 11.08 -9.74
CA GLU A 89 -2.70 11.87 -9.11
C GLU A 89 -3.19 11.24 -7.82
N TRP A 90 -3.62 12.06 -6.87
CA TRP A 90 -4.11 11.60 -5.56
C TRP A 90 -5.60 11.32 -5.59
N ALA A 91 -6.02 10.21 -5.00
CA ALA A 91 -7.42 9.90 -4.75
C ALA A 91 -7.61 9.27 -3.36
N ALA A 92 -8.81 9.42 -2.81
CA ALA A 92 -9.22 8.68 -1.63
C ALA A 92 -9.75 7.31 -2.04
N LEU A 93 -9.38 6.26 -1.32
CA LEU A 93 -10.04 4.97 -1.47
C LEU A 93 -11.51 5.12 -1.05
N PRO A 94 -12.49 4.71 -1.87
CA PRO A 94 -13.90 4.70 -1.51
C PRO A 94 -14.16 3.96 -0.20
N GLY A 95 -15.23 4.31 0.51
CA GLY A 95 -15.57 3.69 1.80
C GLY A 95 -15.91 2.21 1.69
N GLU A 96 -16.36 1.80 0.51
CA GLU A 96 -16.74 0.45 0.11
C GLU A 96 -15.56 -0.38 -0.41
N THR A 97 -14.33 0.19 -0.42
CA THR A 97 -13.11 -0.55 -0.77
C THR A 97 -12.96 -1.76 0.16
N ARG A 98 -12.72 -2.93 -0.42
CA ARG A 98 -12.52 -4.18 0.32
C ARG A 98 -11.04 -4.49 0.42
N PHE A 99 -10.62 -4.97 1.58
CA PHE A 99 -9.21 -5.24 1.88
C PHE A 99 -9.03 -6.70 2.25
N PHE A 100 -7.97 -7.35 1.75
CA PHE A 100 -7.74 -8.76 1.98
C PHE A 100 -6.28 -9.03 2.36
N ILE A 101 -6.08 -10.03 3.22
CA ILE A 101 -4.76 -10.59 3.49
C ILE A 101 -4.23 -11.25 2.21
N ASP A 102 -3.11 -10.76 1.67
CA ASP A 102 -2.39 -11.46 0.60
C ASP A 102 -1.36 -12.43 1.17
N THR A 103 -0.53 -11.96 2.10
CA THR A 103 0.42 -12.80 2.85
C THR A 103 0.69 -12.18 4.21
N LEU A 104 1.06 -13.01 5.19
CA LEU A 104 1.23 -12.60 6.59
C LEU A 104 2.50 -13.18 7.20
N SER A 105 3.06 -12.44 8.16
CA SER A 105 4.18 -12.85 8.98
C SER A 105 3.85 -12.53 10.43
N THR A 106 4.02 -13.51 11.32
CA THR A 106 3.73 -13.35 12.75
C THR A 106 5.01 -13.52 13.55
N ALA A 107 5.38 -12.47 14.29
CA ALA A 107 6.44 -12.51 15.28
C ALA A 107 5.84 -12.94 16.62
N VAL A 108 6.30 -14.06 17.16
CA VAL A 108 5.84 -14.62 18.44
C VAL A 108 6.83 -14.41 19.59
N GLU A 109 8.13 -14.38 19.30
CA GLU A 109 9.19 -14.32 20.32
C GLU A 109 10.17 -13.15 20.12
N LEU A 110 10.26 -12.61 18.90
CA LEU A 110 11.21 -11.55 18.55
C LEU A 110 10.51 -10.47 17.75
N ALA A 111 10.17 -9.37 18.41
CA ALA A 111 9.84 -8.11 17.77
C ALA A 111 10.83 -7.03 18.23
N GLY A 112 10.98 -5.97 17.41
CA GLY A 112 11.73 -4.78 17.81
C GLY A 112 11.22 -4.21 19.14
N ILE A 113 12.07 -3.48 19.87
CA ILE A 113 11.77 -2.96 21.22
C ILE A 113 10.39 -2.29 21.31
N SER A 114 9.96 -1.58 20.26
CA SER A 114 8.68 -0.87 20.19
C SER A 114 7.43 -1.76 20.21
N PHE A 115 7.55 -3.08 20.07
CA PHE A 115 6.41 -3.99 19.94
C PHE A 115 6.49 -5.23 20.85
N LYS A 116 7.49 -5.31 21.74
CA LYS A 116 7.68 -6.46 22.63
C LYS A 116 6.46 -6.72 23.52
N ASP A 117 5.82 -5.64 24.00
CA ASP A 117 4.66 -5.73 24.89
C ASP A 117 3.36 -6.12 24.16
N ARG A 118 3.41 -6.27 22.83
CA ARG A 118 2.28 -6.66 21.98
C ARG A 118 2.50 -7.99 21.28
N LEU A 119 3.50 -8.77 21.69
CA LEU A 119 3.72 -10.10 21.14
C LEU A 119 2.54 -11.03 21.52
N PRO A 120 2.03 -11.84 20.58
CA PRO A 120 2.47 -11.97 19.19
C PRO A 120 1.95 -10.85 18.27
N VAL A 121 2.80 -10.34 17.38
CA VAL A 121 2.43 -9.31 16.39
C VAL A 121 2.33 -9.91 15.00
N THR A 122 1.22 -9.69 14.32
CA THR A 122 1.04 -10.09 12.92
C THR A 122 1.14 -8.88 11.99
N VAL A 123 2.00 -8.98 10.98
CA VAL A 123 2.09 -8.03 9.87
C VAL A 123 1.60 -8.73 8.61
N SER A 124 0.68 -8.09 7.90
CA SER A 124 0.17 -8.58 6.62
C SER A 124 0.53 -7.63 5.49
N TRP A 125 0.77 -8.19 4.32
CA TRP A 125 0.59 -7.47 3.06
C TRP A 125 -0.89 -7.51 2.72
N VAL A 126 -1.48 -6.34 2.59
CA VAL A 126 -2.91 -6.12 2.40
C VAL A 126 -3.14 -5.67 0.96
N ARG A 127 -4.05 -6.38 0.30
CA ARG A 127 -4.53 -6.08 -1.04
C ARG A 127 -5.83 -5.30 -0.95
N ALA A 128 -6.01 -4.28 -1.77
CA ALA A 128 -7.22 -3.47 -1.81
C ALA A 128 -7.93 -3.64 -3.16
N HIS A 129 -9.26 -3.77 -3.12
CA HIS A 129 -10.14 -3.85 -4.28
C HIS A 129 -11.15 -2.72 -4.26
N LEU A 130 -11.20 -1.95 -5.34
CA LEU A 130 -12.15 -0.86 -5.52
C LEU A 130 -13.58 -1.40 -5.72
N PRO A 131 -14.60 -0.63 -5.31
CA PRO A 131 -16.01 -1.02 -5.43
C PRO A 131 -16.55 -0.72 -6.84
N ASP A 132 -15.81 -1.08 -7.88
CA ASP A 132 -16.26 -1.02 -9.27
C ASP A 132 -16.73 -2.41 -9.76
N PRO A 133 -17.46 -2.50 -10.88
CA PRO A 133 -17.99 -3.78 -11.39
C PRO A 133 -16.91 -4.83 -11.68
N GLU A 134 -15.68 -4.39 -11.96
CA GLU A 134 -14.53 -5.26 -12.26
C GLU A 134 -13.78 -5.68 -10.99
N PHE A 135 -14.18 -5.15 -9.83
CA PHE A 135 -13.53 -5.36 -8.55
C PHE A 135 -12.02 -5.08 -8.61
N THR A 136 -11.68 -3.95 -9.22
CA THR A 136 -10.32 -3.58 -9.61
C THR A 136 -9.35 -3.63 -8.42
N GLU A 137 -8.34 -4.48 -8.53
CA GLU A 137 -7.24 -4.58 -7.58
C GLU A 137 -6.25 -3.41 -7.77
N LEU A 138 -5.74 -2.84 -6.68
CA LEU A 138 -4.61 -1.91 -6.73
C LEU A 138 -3.31 -2.64 -7.09
N ASP A 139 -2.43 -2.01 -7.86
CA ASP A 139 -1.19 -2.62 -8.38
C ASP A 139 -0.09 -2.81 -7.32
N THR A 140 -0.33 -2.40 -6.07
CA THR A 140 0.62 -2.61 -4.96
C THR A 140 -0.08 -3.04 -3.68
N LEU A 141 0.67 -3.76 -2.86
CA LEU A 141 0.24 -4.18 -1.52
C LEU A 141 0.70 -3.19 -0.45
N VAL A 142 -0.10 -3.05 0.60
CA VAL A 142 0.24 -2.27 1.80
C VAL A 142 0.64 -3.20 2.93
N ALA A 143 1.83 -3.02 3.49
CA ALA A 143 2.18 -3.67 4.74
C ALA A 143 1.45 -2.98 5.90
N GLY A 144 0.81 -3.75 6.78
CA GLY A 144 0.18 -3.21 7.98
C GLY A 144 0.04 -4.25 9.09
N MET A 145 -0.08 -3.78 10.32
CA MET A 145 -0.32 -4.65 11.48
C MET A 145 -1.76 -5.12 11.48
N VAL A 146 -1.96 -6.43 11.63
CA VAL A 146 -3.28 -7.04 11.79
C VAL A 146 -3.45 -7.43 13.25
N ASP A 147 -4.44 -6.83 13.89
CA ASP A 147 -4.84 -7.17 15.24
C ASP A 147 -5.85 -8.32 15.23
N SER A 148 -5.62 -9.31 16.10
CA SER A 148 -6.48 -10.47 16.23
C SER A 148 -6.26 -11.16 17.57
N ASP A 149 -7.36 -11.49 18.25
CA ASP A 149 -7.35 -12.32 19.46
C ASP A 149 -6.71 -13.71 19.25
N ASP A 150 -6.73 -14.20 18.00
CA ASP A 150 -6.17 -15.50 17.63
C ASP A 150 -5.48 -15.41 16.26
N TYR A 151 -4.22 -14.97 16.28
CA TYR A 151 -3.39 -14.84 15.09
C TYR A 151 -3.27 -16.14 14.27
N LYS A 152 -3.46 -17.32 14.91
CA LYS A 152 -3.40 -18.62 14.21
C LYS A 152 -4.60 -18.86 13.30
N LYS A 153 -5.69 -18.11 13.48
CA LYS A 153 -6.88 -18.16 12.62
C LYS A 153 -6.81 -17.22 11.43
N LEU A 154 -5.84 -16.31 11.39
CA LEU A 154 -5.64 -15.44 10.24
C LEU A 154 -5.10 -16.24 9.06
N LYS A 155 -5.69 -16.04 7.89
CA LYS A 155 -5.26 -16.70 6.65
C LYS A 155 -5.35 -15.76 5.45
N ARG A 156 -4.60 -16.11 4.41
CA ARG A 156 -4.73 -15.47 3.10
C ARG A 156 -6.19 -15.47 2.64
N GLY A 157 -6.65 -14.33 2.13
CA GLY A 157 -8.02 -14.11 1.66
C GLY A 157 -9.01 -13.70 2.76
N ASP A 158 -8.61 -13.67 4.04
CA ASP A 158 -9.45 -13.04 5.07
C ASP A 158 -9.65 -11.55 4.73
N GLU A 159 -10.91 -11.11 4.82
CA GLU A 159 -11.26 -9.71 4.64
C GLU A 159 -10.92 -8.90 5.89
N LEU A 160 -10.37 -7.71 5.67
CA LEU A 160 -9.89 -6.80 6.68
C LEU A 160 -10.64 -5.47 6.61
N ARG A 161 -10.57 -4.72 7.70
CA ARG A 161 -11.03 -3.34 7.82
C ARG A 161 -9.94 -2.49 8.46
N PRO A 162 -9.68 -1.28 7.93
CA PRO A 162 -8.77 -0.36 8.60
C PRO A 162 -9.44 0.26 9.83
N VAL A 163 -8.72 0.29 10.94
CA VAL A 163 -9.04 1.06 12.14
C VAL A 163 -7.93 2.07 12.37
N PHE A 164 -8.28 3.22 12.94
CA PHE A 164 -7.38 4.37 13.01
C PHE A 164 -7.14 4.76 14.45
N ARG A 165 -5.93 5.22 14.77
CA ARG A 165 -5.64 5.74 16.11
C ARG A 165 -6.48 6.98 16.38
N ASP A 166 -7.08 7.05 17.57
CA ASP A 166 -7.92 8.18 17.98
C ASP A 166 -7.08 9.45 18.18
N ASP A 167 -5.89 9.31 18.76
CA ASP A 167 -4.86 10.35 18.90
C ASP A 167 -3.62 10.01 18.06
N PRO A 168 -3.59 10.39 16.77
CA PRO A 168 -2.57 9.96 15.82
C PRO A 168 -1.23 10.69 16.00
N ILE A 169 -0.12 9.97 15.81
CA ILE A 169 1.25 10.51 15.97
C ILE A 169 1.99 10.71 14.65
N ALA A 170 1.26 10.77 13.54
CA ALA A 170 1.75 10.97 12.18
C ALA A 170 2.65 9.83 11.65
N ASN A 171 2.25 8.58 11.87
CA ASN A 171 3.00 7.43 11.38
C ASN A 171 2.11 6.34 10.75
N PHE A 172 2.74 5.37 10.09
CA PHE A 172 2.03 4.25 9.45
C PHE A 172 1.32 3.32 10.46
N SER A 173 1.70 3.35 11.74
CA SER A 173 1.01 2.59 12.78
C SER A 173 -0.28 3.25 13.25
N ASP A 174 -0.56 4.49 12.86
CA ASP A 174 -1.85 5.14 13.12
C ASP A 174 -3.00 4.49 12.35
N VAL A 175 -2.70 3.58 11.41
CA VAL A 175 -3.66 2.61 10.87
C VAL A 175 -3.26 1.20 11.29
N MET A 176 -4.24 0.44 11.76
CA MET A 176 -4.16 -1.00 11.96
C MET A 176 -5.28 -1.69 11.20
N TRP A 177 -5.16 -3.00 11.03
CA TRP A 177 -6.17 -3.82 10.38
C TRP A 177 -6.81 -4.75 11.39
N VAL A 178 -8.13 -4.89 11.33
CA VAL A 178 -8.88 -5.92 12.05
C VAL A 178 -9.63 -6.76 11.01
N ARG A 179 -10.04 -7.98 11.37
CA ARG A 179 -10.92 -8.76 10.49
C ARG A 179 -12.24 -8.00 10.25
N ALA A 180 -12.75 -8.07 9.03
CA ALA A 180 -14.07 -7.54 8.74
C ALA A 180 -15.12 -8.20 9.65
N GLY A 181 -16.05 -7.41 10.19
CA GLY A 181 -17.04 -7.87 11.16
C GLY A 181 -16.59 -7.84 12.63
N THR A 182 -15.32 -7.51 12.93
CA THR A 182 -14.90 -7.27 14.33
C THR A 182 -15.75 -6.15 14.95
N PRO A 183 -16.41 -6.38 16.11
CA PRO A 183 -17.23 -5.37 16.75
C PRO A 183 -16.34 -4.25 17.34
N LYS A 184 -16.82 -2.99 17.32
CA LYS A 184 -16.05 -1.82 17.80
C LYS A 184 -15.45 -1.97 19.20
N LYS A 185 -16.12 -2.70 20.11
CA LYS A 185 -15.66 -2.97 21.47
C LYS A 185 -14.42 -3.89 21.55
N ALA A 186 -14.10 -4.57 20.45
CA ALA A 186 -12.96 -5.48 20.31
C ALA A 186 -11.89 -4.89 19.39
N PHE A 187 -11.90 -3.57 19.17
CA PHE A 187 -10.80 -2.90 18.50
C PHE A 187 -9.59 -2.77 19.44
N PRO A 188 -8.36 -2.66 18.90
CA PRO A 188 -7.19 -2.37 19.70
C PRO A 188 -7.40 -1.10 20.53
N GLU A 189 -6.84 -1.08 21.75
CA GLU A 189 -6.92 0.09 22.61
C GLU A 189 -6.35 1.33 21.92
N GLY A 190 -7.10 2.44 21.98
CA GLY A 190 -6.75 3.70 21.33
C GLY A 190 -7.06 3.76 19.82
N TYR A 191 -7.75 2.76 19.25
CA TYR A 191 -8.18 2.74 17.85
C TYR A 191 -9.70 2.84 17.70
N VAL A 192 -10.14 3.57 16.68
CA VAL A 192 -11.52 3.90 16.37
C VAL A 192 -11.87 3.56 14.92
N ALA A 193 -13.16 3.37 14.65
CA ALA A 193 -13.67 3.29 13.29
C ALA A 193 -13.63 4.69 12.65
N SER A 194 -13.26 4.75 11.37
CA SER A 194 -13.54 5.94 10.57
C SER A 194 -14.99 5.92 10.07
N LYS A 195 -15.61 7.09 10.01
CA LYS A 195 -16.90 7.31 9.33
C LYS A 195 -16.84 7.02 7.84
N HIS A 196 -15.64 7.08 7.25
CA HIS A 196 -15.42 6.79 5.83
C HIS A 196 -15.48 5.30 5.53
N TYR A 197 -15.14 4.43 6.48
CA TYR A 197 -15.17 2.97 6.34
C TYR A 197 -16.22 2.39 7.30
N PRO A 198 -17.51 2.32 6.89
CA PRO A 198 -18.59 1.93 7.77
C PRO A 198 -18.40 0.53 8.36
N VAL A 199 -18.81 0.38 9.63
CA VAL A 199 -18.67 -0.87 10.40
C VAL A 199 -19.80 -1.83 10.12
#